data_AF-A0A6N6NUF5-F1
#
_entry.id   AF-A0A6N6NUF5-F1
#
_cell.length_a   1.000
_cell.length_b   1.000
_cell.length_c   1.000
_cell.angle_alpha   90.00
_cell.angle_beta   90.00
_cell.angle_gamma   90.00
#
_symmetry.space_group_name_H-M   'P 1'
#
loop_
_entity.id
_entity.type
_entity.pdbx_description
1 polymer ?
#
loop_
_entity_poly.entity_id
_entity_poly.type
_entity_poly.pdbx_seq_one_letter_code
_entity_poly.pdbx_strand_id
1 'polypeptide(L)'
;MFNTGLYTRRYENIYGLFEPNTKPDARQHWFLKGFFKESDPALVAFEYLPCRVHFAEDPSELVFDYRLPIRSNIDHILGDEENLTRIPTSLVGEDNSLLLRRAFEGAVAEAARRAAANYTLAVPQFYGGRIQLLLPLCLTSDKPELALTIQREDGFYAARTCLTIEMAYNNARLICRPETSWIKR
;
A
#
# COMPACT_ATOMS: atom_id res chain seq x y z
N MET A 1 5.06 -18.26 -16.98
CA MET A 1 5.39 -18.50 -15.57
C MET A 1 5.75 -17.16 -14.92
N PHE A 2 5.45 -16.97 -13.64
CA PHE A 2 5.90 -15.80 -12.88
C PHE A 2 6.26 -16.18 -11.43
N ASN A 3 7.11 -15.39 -10.79
CA ASN A 3 7.43 -15.52 -9.36
C ASN A 3 6.34 -14.82 -8.53
N THR A 4 5.76 -15.54 -7.57
CA THR A 4 4.64 -15.00 -6.76
C THR A 4 5.10 -14.02 -5.67
N GLY A 5 6.40 -13.98 -5.39
CA GLY A 5 6.98 -13.34 -4.22
C GLY A 5 6.72 -14.07 -2.90
N LEU A 6 5.98 -15.18 -2.89
CA LEU A 6 5.71 -15.96 -1.70
C LEU A 6 6.77 -17.03 -1.48
N TYR A 7 6.88 -17.46 -0.22
CA TYR A 7 7.82 -18.46 0.21
C TYR A 7 7.13 -19.67 0.83
N THR A 8 7.73 -20.85 0.67
CA THR A 8 7.36 -22.02 1.46
C THR A 8 7.79 -21.85 2.92
N ARG A 9 7.39 -22.77 3.81
CA ARG A 9 7.87 -22.79 5.21
C ARG A 9 9.39 -22.91 5.36
N ARG A 10 10.09 -23.35 4.30
CA ARG A 10 11.55 -23.48 4.24
C ARG A 10 12.21 -22.36 3.42
N TYR A 11 11.48 -21.29 3.13
CA TYR A 11 11.95 -20.13 2.36
C TYR A 11 12.37 -20.45 0.91
N GLU A 12 11.75 -21.44 0.27
CA GLU A 12 11.86 -21.63 -1.18
C GLU A 12 10.85 -20.72 -1.90
N ASN A 13 11.25 -20.14 -3.04
CA ASN A 13 10.36 -19.33 -3.87
C ASN A 13 9.18 -20.15 -4.39
N ILE A 14 8.02 -19.52 -4.51
CA ILE A 14 6.81 -20.09 -5.12
C ILE A 14 6.55 -19.40 -6.47
N TYR A 15 6.32 -20.20 -7.50
CA TYR A 15 6.06 -19.78 -8.87
C TYR A 15 4.66 -20.17 -9.34
N GLY A 16 3.99 -19.28 -10.07
CA GLY A 16 2.78 -19.58 -10.83
C GLY A 16 3.13 -20.07 -12.22
N LEU A 17 2.78 -21.33 -12.54
CA LEU A 17 3.04 -21.94 -13.84
C LEU A 17 1.77 -21.96 -14.70
N PHE A 18 1.90 -21.55 -15.96
CA PHE A 18 0.81 -21.53 -16.94
C PHE A 18 1.19 -22.42 -18.11
N GLU A 19 0.21 -23.10 -18.67
CA GLU A 19 0.38 -23.95 -19.86
C GLU A 19 -0.61 -23.55 -20.97
N PRO A 20 -0.27 -23.82 -22.24
CA PRO A 20 -1.17 -23.58 -23.34
C PRO A 20 -2.45 -24.40 -23.17
N ASN A 21 -3.58 -23.79 -23.45
CA ASN A 21 -4.84 -24.50 -23.45
C ASN A 21 -4.91 -25.42 -24.68
N THR A 22 -5.20 -26.69 -24.45
CA THR A 22 -5.31 -27.69 -25.53
C THR A 22 -6.73 -27.80 -26.07
N LYS A 23 -7.70 -27.12 -25.47
CA LYS A 23 -9.09 -27.10 -25.94
C LYS A 23 -9.21 -26.21 -27.18
N PRO A 24 -9.77 -26.71 -28.31
CA PRO A 24 -9.90 -25.95 -29.55
C PRO A 24 -10.69 -24.64 -29.39
N ASP A 25 -11.74 -24.65 -28.57
CA ASP A 25 -12.65 -23.52 -28.38
C ASP A 25 -12.34 -22.70 -27.11
N ALA A 26 -11.12 -22.82 -26.57
CA ALA A 26 -10.75 -22.09 -25.38
C ALA A 26 -10.70 -20.58 -25.63
N ARG A 27 -11.44 -19.82 -24.81
CA ARG A 27 -11.40 -18.35 -24.84
C ARG A 27 -10.04 -17.78 -24.42
N GLN A 28 -9.29 -18.46 -23.56
CA GLN A 28 -7.93 -18.06 -23.16
C GLN A 28 -6.88 -19.04 -23.66
N HIS A 29 -5.79 -18.49 -24.22
CA HIS A 29 -4.65 -19.25 -24.74
C HIS A 29 -3.88 -20.02 -23.66
N TRP A 30 -3.91 -19.55 -22.41
CA TRP A 30 -3.16 -20.12 -21.29
C TRP A 30 -4.09 -20.38 -20.12
N PHE A 31 -3.81 -21.42 -19.34
CA PHE A 31 -4.48 -21.67 -18.06
C PHE A 31 -3.44 -21.83 -16.95
N LEU A 32 -3.82 -21.48 -15.72
CA LEU A 32 -2.96 -21.70 -14.55
C LEU A 32 -2.90 -23.21 -14.27
N LYS A 33 -1.73 -23.81 -14.45
CA LYS A 33 -1.48 -25.21 -14.09
C LYS A 33 -1.40 -25.38 -12.58
N GLY A 34 -0.77 -24.43 -11.89
CA GLY A 34 -0.66 -24.45 -10.43
C GLY A 34 0.47 -23.59 -9.89
N PHE A 35 0.67 -23.71 -8.57
CA PHE A 35 1.77 -23.07 -7.85
C PHE A 35 2.80 -24.13 -7.44
N PHE A 36 4.05 -23.88 -7.79
CA PHE A 36 5.15 -24.82 -7.60
C PHE A 36 6.30 -24.14 -6.87
N LYS A 37 6.95 -24.88 -5.97
CA LYS A 37 8.18 -24.41 -5.34
C LYS A 37 9.33 -24.47 -6.34
N GLU A 38 10.38 -23.70 -6.09
CA GLU A 38 11.56 -23.61 -6.95
C GLU A 38 12.17 -24.98 -7.33
N SER A 39 12.23 -25.91 -6.38
CA SER A 39 12.78 -27.26 -6.58
C SER A 39 11.80 -28.27 -7.18
N ASP A 40 10.60 -27.86 -7.59
CA ASP A 40 9.59 -28.77 -8.11
C ASP A 40 9.99 -29.33 -9.49
N PRO A 41 9.83 -30.66 -9.74
CA PRO A 41 10.10 -31.25 -11.05
C PRO A 41 9.38 -30.58 -12.22
N ALA A 42 8.21 -29.98 -11.99
CA ALA A 42 7.48 -29.22 -13.01
C ALA A 42 8.24 -27.99 -13.53
N LEU A 43 9.24 -27.52 -12.79
CA LEU A 43 10.06 -26.35 -13.15
C LEU A 43 11.44 -26.71 -13.74
N VAL A 44 11.85 -27.99 -13.70
CA VAL A 44 13.18 -28.46 -14.17
C VAL A 44 13.42 -28.19 -15.65
N ALA A 45 12.36 -28.14 -16.46
CA ALA A 45 12.46 -27.88 -17.89
C ALA A 45 12.82 -26.42 -18.25
N PHE A 46 12.80 -25.50 -17.28
CA PHE A 46 13.11 -24.09 -17.52
C PHE A 46 14.57 -23.80 -17.17
N GLU A 47 15.33 -23.27 -18.14
CA GLU A 47 16.73 -22.86 -17.95
C GLU A 47 16.86 -21.71 -16.93
N TYR A 48 15.91 -20.77 -16.94
CA TYR A 48 15.86 -19.64 -16.02
C TYR A 48 14.47 -19.50 -15.40
N LEU A 49 14.43 -19.24 -14.09
CA LEU A 49 13.21 -18.91 -13.37
C LEU A 49 13.06 -17.39 -13.23
N PRO A 50 11.85 -16.82 -13.39
CA PRO A 50 11.63 -15.38 -13.28
C PRO A 50 12.06 -14.84 -11.91
N CYS A 51 12.73 -13.69 -11.91
CA CYS A 51 13.03 -13.00 -10.67
C CYS A 51 11.77 -12.53 -9.96
N ARG A 52 11.88 -12.31 -8.64
CA ARG A 52 10.85 -11.66 -7.83
C ARG A 52 10.61 -10.24 -8.35
N VAL A 53 9.37 -9.75 -8.22
CA VAL A 53 9.08 -8.34 -8.48
C VAL A 53 9.79 -7.47 -7.44
N HIS A 54 10.48 -6.44 -7.90
CA HIS A 54 11.09 -5.41 -7.07
C HIS A 54 10.19 -4.17 -7.15
N PHE A 55 9.70 -3.69 -6.02
CA PHE A 55 8.82 -2.51 -5.96
C PHE A 55 9.59 -1.20 -5.71
N ALA A 56 10.81 -1.30 -5.19
CA ALA A 56 11.70 -0.19 -4.89
C ALA A 56 13.13 -0.60 -5.23
N GLU A 57 13.89 0.31 -5.83
CA GLU A 57 15.32 0.12 -6.08
C GLU A 57 16.14 0.58 -4.86
N ASP A 58 15.72 1.70 -4.23
CA ASP A 58 16.31 2.19 -2.99
C ASP A 58 15.44 1.79 -1.78
N PRO A 59 15.96 1.01 -0.81
CA PRO A 59 15.26 0.70 0.43
C PRO A 59 14.80 1.94 1.21
N SER A 60 15.44 3.09 1.03
CA SER A 60 15.04 4.35 1.66
C SER A 60 13.66 4.85 1.20
N GLU A 61 13.14 4.35 0.07
CA GLU A 61 11.78 4.63 -0.40
C GLU A 61 10.71 3.99 0.49
N LEU A 62 11.05 2.90 1.19
CA LEU A 62 10.11 2.11 1.99
C LEU A 62 9.93 2.65 3.42
N VAL A 63 10.75 3.62 3.84
CA VAL A 63 10.78 4.15 5.20
C VAL A 63 10.49 5.65 5.18
N PHE A 64 9.71 6.12 6.16
CA PHE A 64 9.40 7.54 6.30
C PHE A 64 10.62 8.32 6.80
N ASP A 65 11.08 9.29 6.01
CA ASP A 65 12.13 10.23 6.39
C ASP A 65 11.53 11.44 7.13
N TYR A 66 11.59 11.41 8.46
CA TYR A 66 11.04 12.46 9.32
C TYR A 66 11.66 13.85 9.13
N ARG A 67 12.78 13.95 8.42
CA ARG A 67 13.44 15.23 8.10
C ARG A 67 12.71 15.98 6.99
N LEU A 68 11.89 15.29 6.20
CA LEU A 68 11.15 15.87 5.09
C LEU A 68 9.76 16.34 5.57
N PRO A 69 9.36 17.60 5.29
CA PRO A 69 8.03 18.07 5.66
C PRO A 69 6.94 17.38 4.83
N ILE A 70 5.76 17.20 5.41
CA ILE A 70 4.56 16.77 4.67
C ILE A 70 3.81 18.02 4.20
N ARG A 71 3.53 18.11 2.90
CA ARG A 71 2.73 19.17 2.29
C ARG A 71 1.40 18.59 1.83
N SER A 72 0.30 19.13 2.35
CA SER A 72 -1.05 18.73 1.99
C SER A 72 -1.74 19.79 1.14
N ASN A 73 -2.28 19.37 -0.02
CA ASN A 73 -3.30 20.14 -0.71
C ASN A 73 -4.67 19.75 -0.12
N ILE A 74 -5.01 20.38 1.00
CA ILE A 74 -6.19 20.04 1.80
C ILE A 74 -7.46 20.22 0.98
N ASP A 75 -7.55 21.28 0.18
CA ASP A 75 -8.72 21.56 -0.65
C ASP A 75 -8.95 20.46 -1.69
N HIS A 76 -7.89 19.86 -2.23
CA HIS A 76 -8.02 18.72 -3.14
C HIS A 76 -8.39 17.43 -2.40
N ILE A 77 -7.78 17.17 -1.23
CA ILE A 77 -8.02 15.94 -0.47
C ILE A 77 -9.44 15.91 0.12
N LEU A 78 -9.90 17.04 0.67
CA LEU A 78 -11.20 17.19 1.32
C LEU A 78 -12.30 17.71 0.39
N GLY A 79 -11.96 18.28 -0.76
CA GLY A 79 -12.94 18.78 -1.73
C GLY A 79 -13.42 17.74 -2.74
N ASP A 80 -12.81 16.55 -2.76
CA ASP A 80 -13.24 15.41 -3.56
C ASP A 80 -14.40 14.67 -2.87
N GLU A 81 -15.56 14.65 -3.52
CA GLU A 81 -16.78 14.00 -3.01
C GLU A 81 -16.55 12.53 -2.65
N GLU A 82 -15.72 11.81 -3.41
CA GLU A 82 -15.43 10.40 -3.12
C GLU A 82 -14.64 10.26 -1.82
N ASN A 83 -13.66 11.15 -1.58
CA ASN A 83 -12.88 11.14 -0.34
C ASN A 83 -13.73 11.54 0.87
N LEU A 84 -14.68 12.47 0.70
CA LEU A 84 -15.62 12.88 1.74
C LEU A 84 -16.49 11.71 2.24
N THR A 85 -16.85 10.76 1.37
CA THR A 85 -17.60 9.56 1.79
C THR A 85 -16.87 8.70 2.83
N ARG A 86 -15.54 8.85 2.93
CA ARG A 86 -14.67 8.06 3.83
C ARG A 86 -14.43 8.75 5.16
N ILE A 87 -14.73 10.05 5.26
CA ILE A 87 -14.52 10.85 6.46
C ILE A 87 -15.60 10.52 7.51
N PRO A 88 -15.26 10.50 8.81
CA PRO A 88 -16.24 10.32 9.88
C PRO A 88 -17.41 11.30 9.75
N THR A 89 -18.64 10.78 9.81
CA THR A 89 -19.87 11.56 9.61
C THR A 89 -20.03 12.72 10.58
N SER A 90 -19.40 12.65 11.75
CA SER A 90 -19.34 13.74 12.75
C SER A 90 -18.57 14.98 12.29
N LEU A 91 -17.72 14.85 11.26
CA LEU A 91 -16.91 15.93 10.71
C LEU A 91 -17.38 16.39 9.32
N VAL A 92 -18.38 15.73 8.74
CA VAL A 92 -18.93 16.05 7.41
C VAL A 92 -20.06 17.08 7.56
N GLY A 93 -20.16 18.00 6.60
CA GLY A 93 -21.18 19.08 6.55
C GLY A 93 -20.56 20.44 6.25
N GLU A 94 -21.29 21.32 5.55
CA GLU A 94 -20.79 22.66 5.16
C GLU A 94 -20.34 23.48 6.38
N ASP A 95 -21.12 23.45 7.46
CA ASP A 95 -20.82 24.12 8.73
C ASP A 95 -19.59 23.55 9.45
N ASN A 96 -19.18 22.33 9.12
CA ASN A 96 -18.06 21.62 9.74
C ASN A 96 -16.75 21.74 8.93
N SER A 97 -16.75 22.38 7.77
CA SER A 97 -15.58 22.47 6.88
C SER A 97 -14.30 22.96 7.58
N LEU A 98 -14.39 24.01 8.39
CA LEU A 98 -13.26 24.54 9.16
C LEU A 98 -12.80 23.57 10.27
N LEU A 99 -13.75 22.90 10.93
CA LEU A 99 -13.45 21.91 11.97
C LEU A 99 -12.73 20.70 11.35
N LEU A 100 -13.25 20.20 10.23
CA LEU A 100 -12.66 19.10 9.47
C LEU A 100 -11.24 19.45 9.03
N ARG A 101 -11.03 20.65 8.48
CA ARG A 101 -9.69 21.13 8.10
C ARG A 101 -8.72 21.10 9.29
N ARG A 102 -9.13 21.63 10.45
CA ARG A 102 -8.29 21.64 11.67
C ARG A 102 -8.00 20.24 12.19
N ALA A 103 -9.02 19.37 12.23
CA ALA A 103 -8.88 17.98 12.64
C ALA A 103 -7.91 17.25 11.70
N PHE A 104 -8.02 17.48 10.39
CA PHE A 104 -7.14 16.91 9.39
C PHE A 104 -5.69 17.39 9.56
N GLU A 105 -5.45 18.71 9.62
CA GLU A 105 -4.11 19.28 9.84
C GLU A 105 -3.47 18.73 11.12
N GLY A 106 -4.24 18.66 12.21
CA GLY A 106 -3.82 18.08 13.48
C GLY A 106 -3.45 16.60 13.37
N ALA A 107 -4.31 15.81 12.72
CA ALA A 107 -4.08 14.38 12.52
C ALA A 107 -2.84 14.10 11.67
N VAL A 108 -2.59 14.88 10.60
CA VAL A 108 -1.37 14.76 9.79
C VAL A 108 -0.13 15.08 10.62
N ALA A 109 -0.15 16.17 11.37
CA ALA A 109 0.98 16.57 12.22
C ALA A 109 1.25 15.57 13.35
N GLU A 110 0.21 14.96 13.91
CA GLU A 110 0.35 13.88 14.88
C GLU A 110 0.91 12.60 14.25
N ALA A 111 0.37 12.17 13.11
CA ALA A 111 0.83 10.98 12.40
C ALA A 111 2.32 11.09 12.02
N ALA A 112 2.75 12.26 11.55
CA ALA A 112 4.16 12.56 11.26
C ALA A 112 5.05 12.43 12.52
N ARG A 113 4.63 12.99 13.66
CA ARG A 113 5.36 12.86 14.93
C ARG A 113 5.45 11.41 15.41
N ARG A 114 4.35 10.66 15.29
CA ARG A 114 4.31 9.23 15.65
C ARG A 114 5.21 8.40 14.72
N ALA A 115 5.24 8.71 13.42
CA ALA A 115 6.11 8.04 12.46
C ALA A 115 7.59 8.38 12.67
N ALA A 116 7.89 9.61 13.09
CA ALA A 116 9.25 9.98 13.51
C ALA A 116 9.72 9.20 14.75
N ALA A 117 8.81 8.95 15.71
CA ALA A 117 9.11 8.15 16.90
C ALA A 117 9.16 6.64 16.65
N ASN A 118 8.45 6.16 15.62
CA ASN A 118 8.43 4.76 15.22
C ASN A 118 8.52 4.61 13.70
N TYR A 119 9.72 4.29 13.21
CA TYR A 119 10.01 4.12 11.78
C TYR A 119 9.15 3.02 11.10
N THR A 120 8.58 2.10 11.87
CA THR A 120 7.68 1.07 11.34
C THR A 120 6.24 1.55 11.15
N LEU A 121 5.87 2.72 11.67
CA LEU A 121 4.47 3.17 11.66
C LEU A 121 3.96 3.42 10.24
N ALA A 122 4.80 4.03 9.40
CA ALA A 122 4.49 4.31 8.02
C ALA A 122 4.59 3.01 7.20
N VAL A 123 3.55 2.72 6.43
CA VAL A 123 3.45 1.44 5.71
C VAL A 123 3.60 1.69 4.21
N PRO A 124 4.53 1.01 3.51
CA PRO A 124 4.69 1.21 2.09
C PRO A 124 3.52 0.60 1.30
N GLN A 125 3.15 1.27 0.21
CA GLN A 125 2.26 0.77 -0.83
C GLN A 125 2.83 1.09 -2.21
N PHE A 126 2.42 0.34 -3.23
CA PHE A 126 2.79 0.59 -4.61
C PHE A 126 1.59 1.09 -5.40
N TYR A 127 1.67 2.31 -5.92
CA TYR A 127 0.59 2.95 -6.68
C TYR A 127 1.15 3.81 -7.80
N GLY A 128 0.58 3.71 -9.00
CA GLY A 128 1.00 4.53 -10.15
C GLY A 128 2.47 4.34 -10.55
N GLY A 129 3.04 3.16 -10.33
CA GLY A 129 4.45 2.86 -10.65
C GLY A 129 5.46 3.40 -9.63
N ARG A 130 5.01 3.88 -8.47
CA ARG A 130 5.88 4.47 -7.43
C ARG A 130 5.54 3.93 -6.05
N ILE A 131 6.51 3.97 -5.16
CA ILE A 131 6.29 3.79 -3.73
C ILE A 131 5.60 5.03 -3.15
N GLN A 132 4.57 4.78 -2.36
CA GLN A 132 3.95 5.76 -1.47
C GLN A 132 3.95 5.18 -0.06
N LEU A 133 3.93 6.04 0.94
CA LEU A 133 3.79 5.62 2.34
C LEU A 133 2.38 5.95 2.84
N LEU A 134 1.90 5.11 3.73
CA LEU A 134 0.61 5.23 4.39
C LEU A 134 0.82 5.66 5.83
N LEU A 135 0.19 6.76 6.23
CA LEU A 135 0.20 7.24 7.62
C LEU A 135 -1.20 7.09 8.24
N PRO A 136 -1.31 6.57 9.48
CA PRO A 136 -2.60 6.46 10.15
C PRO A 136 -3.11 7.85 10.55
N LEU A 137 -4.33 8.19 10.13
CA LEU A 137 -5.03 9.39 10.58
C LEU A 137 -6.08 9.05 11.63
N CYS A 138 -5.92 9.68 12.79
CA CYS A 138 -6.83 9.68 13.92
C CYS A 138 -7.56 11.03 13.91
N LEU A 139 -8.81 11.08 13.42
CA LEU A 139 -9.53 12.35 13.23
C LEU A 139 -10.41 12.69 14.44
N THR A 140 -11.11 11.70 14.98
CA THR A 140 -12.07 11.88 16.07
C THR A 140 -11.72 11.12 17.34
N SER A 141 -10.84 10.12 17.24
CA SER A 141 -10.43 9.26 18.36
C SER A 141 -8.98 8.80 18.20
N ASP A 142 -8.43 8.14 19.21
CA ASP A 142 -7.06 7.57 19.16
C ASP A 142 -6.93 6.38 18.18
N LYS A 143 -8.05 5.86 17.65
CA LYS A 143 -8.04 4.78 16.67
C LYS A 143 -7.90 5.36 15.26
N PRO A 144 -6.99 4.82 14.43
CA PRO A 144 -6.90 5.23 13.03
C PRO A 144 -8.20 4.94 12.28
N GLU A 145 -8.77 5.97 11.67
CA GLU A 145 -10.01 5.91 10.89
C GLU A 145 -9.71 5.90 9.39
N LEU A 146 -8.63 6.59 9.00
CA LEU A 146 -8.17 6.72 7.63
C LEU A 146 -6.66 6.47 7.53
N ALA A 147 -6.21 6.20 6.32
CA ALA A 147 -4.79 6.19 5.97
C ALA A 147 -4.49 7.30 4.97
N LEU A 148 -3.62 8.24 5.35
CA LEU A 148 -3.10 9.25 4.43
C LEU A 148 -2.04 8.64 3.53
N THR A 149 -2.20 8.80 2.23
CA THR A 149 -1.16 8.48 1.26
C THR A 149 -0.21 9.67 1.12
N ILE A 150 1.08 9.43 1.30
CA ILE A 150 2.14 10.41 1.08
C ILE A 150 3.12 9.87 0.03
N GLN A 151 3.47 10.72 -0.93
CA GLN A 151 4.45 10.41 -1.97
C GLN A 151 5.70 11.24 -1.74
N ARG A 152 6.87 10.61 -1.78
CA ARG A 152 8.14 11.34 -1.71
C ARG A 152 8.34 12.15 -2.98
N GLU A 153 8.64 13.43 -2.81
CA GLU A 153 9.07 14.35 -3.85
C GLU A 153 10.46 14.89 -3.46
N ASP A 154 11.03 15.76 -4.30
CA ASP A 154 12.32 16.39 -3.99
C ASP A 154 12.20 17.34 -2.78
N GLY A 155 12.75 16.92 -1.64
CA GLY A 155 12.80 17.70 -0.40
C GLY A 155 11.51 17.73 0.44
N PHE A 156 10.46 16.98 0.11
CA PHE A 156 9.23 16.90 0.90
C PHE A 156 8.39 15.65 0.57
N TYR A 157 7.36 15.40 1.37
CA TYR A 157 6.30 14.43 1.06
C TYR A 157 5.03 15.15 0.62
N ALA A 158 4.49 14.82 -0.55
CA ALA A 158 3.19 15.30 -1.02
C ALA A 158 2.08 14.37 -0.52
N ALA A 159 1.16 14.90 0.29
CA ALA A 159 -0.07 14.16 0.63
C ALA A 159 -1.00 14.09 -0.59
N ARG A 160 -1.51 12.90 -0.90
CA ARG A 160 -2.27 12.66 -2.14
C ARG A 160 -3.76 12.41 -1.90
N THR A 161 -4.11 11.46 -1.04
CA THR A 161 -5.51 11.08 -0.77
C THR A 161 -5.64 10.34 0.57
N CYS A 162 -6.87 10.13 1.03
CA CYS A 162 -7.20 9.32 2.19
C CYS A 162 -7.85 8.00 1.75
N LEU A 163 -7.33 6.89 2.26
CA LEU A 163 -7.87 5.56 2.06
C LEU A 163 -8.58 5.08 3.31
N THR A 164 -9.56 4.19 3.15
CA THR A 164 -10.04 3.39 4.29
C THR A 164 -8.93 2.45 4.76
N ILE A 165 -9.01 1.99 6.01
CA ILE A 165 -8.03 1.05 6.57
C ILE A 165 -7.99 -0.26 5.75
N GLU A 166 -9.12 -0.71 5.20
CA GLU A 166 -9.19 -1.90 4.34
C GLU A 166 -8.47 -1.69 2.99
N MET A 167 -8.69 -0.55 2.34
CA MET A 167 -7.98 -0.20 1.10
C MET A 167 -6.47 -0.12 1.34
N ALA A 168 -6.08 0.54 2.43
CA ALA A 168 -4.69 0.66 2.85
C ALA A 168 -4.06 -0.74 3.05
N TYR A 169 -4.75 -1.66 3.73
CA TYR A 169 -4.28 -3.04 3.92
C TYR A 169 -4.10 -3.78 2.60
N ASN A 170 -5.10 -3.68 1.71
CA ASN A 170 -5.08 -4.34 0.41
C ASN A 170 -3.95 -3.85 -0.49
N ASN A 171 -3.57 -2.57 -0.40
CA ASN A 171 -2.45 -2.00 -1.14
C ASN A 171 -1.11 -2.37 -0.51
N ALA A 172 -1.00 -2.30 0.82
CA ALA A 172 0.25 -2.54 1.55
C ALA A 172 0.73 -4.00 1.43
N ARG A 173 -0.20 -4.97 1.50
CA ARG A 173 0.12 -6.41 1.43
C ARG A 173 0.80 -6.84 0.12
N LEU A 174 0.74 -6.00 -0.92
CA LEU A 174 1.42 -6.24 -2.19
C LEU A 174 2.95 -6.20 -2.04
N ILE A 175 3.46 -5.30 -1.17
CA ILE A 175 4.90 -5.13 -0.95
C ILE A 175 5.39 -6.12 0.11
N CYS A 176 4.74 -6.10 1.28
CA CYS A 176 5.05 -6.99 2.39
C CYS A 176 3.82 -7.19 3.27
N ARG A 177 3.80 -8.27 4.06
CA ARG A 177 2.77 -8.43 5.09
C ARG A 177 2.86 -7.24 6.06
N PRO A 178 1.80 -6.43 6.22
CA PRO A 178 1.84 -5.35 7.18
C PRO A 178 1.86 -5.91 8.60
N GLU A 179 2.90 -5.59 9.37
CA GLU A 179 3.05 -6.02 10.77
C GLU A 179 2.65 -4.91 11.76
N THR A 180 2.36 -3.71 11.27
CA THR A 180 2.03 -2.55 12.09
C THR A 180 0.68 -2.72 12.78
N SER A 181 0.56 -2.22 14.02
CA SER A 181 -0.62 -2.46 14.87
C SER A 181 -1.92 -1.90 14.31
N TRP A 182 -1.86 -0.87 13.49
CA TRP A 182 -3.05 -0.15 13.01
C TRP A 182 -3.65 -0.70 11.71
N ILE A 183 -2.90 -1.54 10.99
CA ILE A 183 -3.34 -2.09 9.70
C ILE A 183 -3.32 -3.63 9.76
N LYS A 184 -4.22 -4.18 10.57
CA LYS A 184 -4.34 -5.62 10.79
C LYS A 184 -5.71 -6.09 10.33
N ARG A 185 -5.72 -7.28 9.72
CA ARG A 185 -6.94 -8.03 9.41
C ARG A 185 -7.05 -9.21 10.37
#